data_AF-A0A938CJD9-F1
#
_entry.id   AF-A0A938CJD9-F1
#
_cell.length_a   1.000
_cell.length_b   1.000
_cell.length_c   1.000
_cell.angle_alpha   90.00
_cell.angle_beta   90.00
_cell.angle_gamma   90.00
#
_symmetry.space_group_name_H-M   'P 1'
#
loop_
_entity.id
_entity.type
_entity.pdbx_description
1 polymer ?
#
loop_
_entity_poly.entity_id
_entity_poly.type
_entity_poly.pdbx_seq_one_letter_code
_entity_poly.pdbx_strand_id
1 'polypeptide(L)'
;MPVIPLLALVASLGSAATVEVAGLDSAAIQAALDQAQPGDTVQLVAGEFTIAEVLRPRSGTRLLGAGQGETILRFASETSAQTILLSGVEDVEIAHLTVEGDSNPRAAQGVFAHDSRRLSLHHLTVRNLV
;
A
#
# COMPACT_ATOMS: atom_id res chain seq x y z
N MET A 1 -32.77 39.35 -21.61
CA MET A 1 -31.72 39.21 -20.59
C MET A 1 -31.39 37.73 -20.45
N PRO A 2 -30.15 37.27 -20.66
CA PRO A 2 -29.82 35.85 -20.48
C PRO A 2 -29.59 35.54 -19.00
N VAL A 3 -30.21 34.46 -18.53
CA VAL A 3 -30.00 33.90 -17.19
C VAL A 3 -28.82 32.94 -17.29
N ILE A 4 -27.73 33.23 -16.58
CA ILE A 4 -26.55 32.37 -16.49
C ILE A 4 -26.87 31.28 -15.44
N PRO A 5 -26.80 29.97 -15.77
CA PRO A 5 -26.92 28.94 -14.76
C PRO A 5 -25.63 28.90 -13.94
N LEU A 6 -25.76 29.13 -12.64
CA LEU A 6 -24.69 28.97 -11.66
C LEU A 6 -24.33 27.49 -11.58
N LEU A 7 -23.18 27.11 -12.14
CA LEU A 7 -22.59 25.79 -11.96
C LEU A 7 -22.16 25.67 -10.49
N ALA A 8 -22.91 24.90 -9.71
CA ALA A 8 -22.51 24.56 -8.34
C ALA A 8 -21.30 23.62 -8.41
N LEU A 9 -20.12 24.18 -8.16
CA LEU A 9 -18.92 23.39 -7.86
C LEU A 9 -19.14 22.74 -6.50
N VAL A 10 -19.54 21.46 -6.49
CA VAL A 10 -19.50 20.65 -5.27
C VAL A 10 -18.02 20.36 -5.00
N ALA A 11 -17.38 21.20 -4.19
CA ALA A 11 -16.12 20.86 -3.57
C ALA A 11 -16.40 19.71 -2.59
N SER A 12 -16.10 18.47 -3.00
CA SER A 12 -16.06 17.37 -2.03
C SER A 12 -14.95 17.71 -1.04
N LEU A 13 -15.32 18.03 0.20
CA LEU A 13 -14.39 17.89 1.31
C LEU A 13 -14.06 16.40 1.38
N GLY A 14 -12.97 15.99 0.75
CA GLY A 14 -12.51 14.61 0.74
C GLY A 14 -12.24 14.19 2.17
N SER A 15 -13.18 13.48 2.79
CA SER A 15 -12.90 12.72 4.00
C SER A 15 -12.00 11.57 3.59
N ALA A 16 -10.91 11.36 4.32
CA ALA A 16 -10.11 10.15 4.19
C ALA A 16 -11.03 8.92 4.30
N ALA A 17 -11.06 8.08 3.28
CA ALA A 17 -11.83 6.85 3.26
C ALA A 17 -10.96 5.65 3.66
N THR A 18 -11.60 4.61 4.17
CA THR A 18 -10.97 3.30 4.36
C THR A 18 -11.36 2.38 3.22
N VAL A 19 -10.37 1.85 2.52
CA VAL A 19 -10.53 0.85 1.46
C VAL A 19 -10.11 -0.51 2.03
N GLU A 20 -11.09 -1.37 2.30
CA GLU A 20 -10.85 -2.73 2.79
C GLU A 20 -10.38 -3.63 1.64
N VAL A 21 -9.34 -4.42 1.88
CA VAL A 21 -8.83 -5.38 0.88
C VAL A 21 -9.66 -6.66 0.88
N ALA A 22 -10.29 -6.96 -0.26
CA ALA A 22 -11.09 -8.16 -0.48
C ALA A 22 -10.25 -9.30 -1.07
N GLY A 23 -9.36 -9.89 -0.25
CA GLY A 23 -8.52 -11.03 -0.65
C GLY A 23 -7.24 -11.14 0.19
N LEU A 24 -6.46 -12.18 -0.05
CA LEU A 24 -5.20 -12.48 0.67
C LEU A 24 -4.01 -12.63 -0.29
N ASP A 25 -3.99 -11.83 -1.36
CA ASP A 25 -2.94 -11.86 -2.37
C ASP A 25 -2.58 -10.45 -2.88
N SER A 26 -1.47 -10.35 -3.62
CA SER A 26 -0.99 -9.09 -4.19
C SER A 26 -1.98 -8.42 -5.15
N ALA A 27 -2.82 -9.20 -5.85
CA ALA A 27 -3.77 -8.63 -6.81
C ALA A 27 -4.91 -7.89 -6.08
N ALA A 28 -5.44 -8.48 -4.99
CA ALA A 28 -6.45 -7.84 -4.16
C ALA A 28 -5.91 -6.55 -3.50
N ILE A 29 -4.70 -6.60 -2.96
CA ILE A 29 -4.07 -5.41 -2.34
C ILE A 29 -3.83 -4.33 -3.40
N GLN A 30 -3.27 -4.68 -4.56
CA GLN A 30 -2.99 -3.71 -5.61
C GLN A 30 -4.28 -3.09 -6.15
N ALA A 31 -5.35 -3.86 -6.31
CA ALA A 31 -6.65 -3.33 -6.74
C ALA A 31 -7.22 -2.31 -5.75
N ALA A 32 -7.00 -2.48 -4.44
CA ALA A 32 -7.39 -1.51 -3.43
C ALA A 32 -6.49 -0.25 -3.46
N LEU A 33 -5.18 -0.41 -3.61
CA LEU A 33 -4.24 0.71 -3.80
C LEU A 33 -4.56 1.51 -5.07
N ASP A 34 -5.00 0.83 -6.14
CA ASP A 34 -5.43 1.43 -7.40
C ASP A 34 -6.79 2.14 -7.30
N GLN A 35 -7.57 1.90 -6.24
CA GLN A 35 -8.82 2.64 -5.95
C GLN A 35 -8.60 3.80 -4.97
N ALA A 36 -7.66 3.68 -4.04
CA ALA A 36 -7.40 4.64 -2.97
C ALA A 36 -6.91 6.02 -3.45
N GLN A 37 -7.60 7.08 -3.05
CA GLN A 37 -7.23 8.46 -3.35
C GLN A 37 -6.26 9.03 -2.31
N PRO A 38 -5.55 10.13 -2.60
CA PRO A 38 -4.74 10.81 -1.60
C PRO A 38 -5.57 11.16 -0.35
N GLY A 39 -5.09 10.74 0.82
CA GLY A 39 -5.79 10.80 2.10
C GLY A 39 -6.37 9.46 2.56
N ASP A 40 -6.60 8.51 1.65
CA ASP A 40 -7.23 7.23 1.98
C ASP A 40 -6.28 6.26 2.68
N THR A 41 -6.89 5.36 3.43
CA THR A 41 -6.23 4.23 4.09
C THR A 41 -6.67 2.93 3.44
N VAL A 42 -5.74 2.20 2.84
CA VAL A 42 -5.90 0.80 2.46
C VAL A 42 -5.64 -0.05 3.68
N GLN A 43 -6.70 -0.68 4.20
CA GLN A 43 -6.65 -1.50 5.41
C GLN A 43 -6.52 -2.98 5.04
N LEU A 44 -5.49 -3.61 5.58
CA LEU A 44 -5.31 -5.05 5.56
C LEU A 44 -5.82 -5.64 6.86
N VAL A 45 -6.58 -6.72 6.74
CA VAL A 45 -7.02 -7.53 7.89
C VAL A 45 -5.85 -8.36 8.45
N ALA A 46 -6.06 -8.95 9.62
CA ALA A 46 -5.17 -10.00 10.12
C ALA A 46 -5.19 -11.19 9.16
N GLY A 47 -4.01 -11.74 8.89
CA GLY A 47 -3.83 -12.82 7.93
C GLY A 47 -2.50 -12.74 7.20
N GLU A 48 -2.26 -13.75 6.39
CA GLU A 48 -1.07 -13.87 5.57
C GLU A 48 -1.43 -13.67 4.10
N PHE A 49 -0.80 -12.70 3.47
CA PHE A 49 -1.02 -12.29 2.09
C PHE A 49 0.12 -12.78 1.23
N THR A 50 -0.20 -13.49 0.15
CA THR A 50 0.82 -14.00 -0.78
C THR A 50 1.16 -12.94 -1.82
N ILE A 51 2.40 -12.46 -1.81
CA ILE A 51 2.87 -11.37 -2.67
C ILE A 51 3.67 -11.93 -3.85
N ALA A 52 2.94 -12.31 -4.91
CA ALA A 52 3.53 -12.79 -6.16
C ALA A 52 3.95 -11.64 -7.09
N GLU A 53 3.26 -10.50 -6.98
CA GLU A 53 3.53 -9.27 -7.74
C GLU A 53 3.85 -8.11 -6.79
N VAL A 54 4.70 -7.19 -7.24
CA VAL A 54 5.16 -6.05 -6.44
C VAL A 54 4.01 -5.11 -6.12
N LEU A 55 3.84 -4.77 -4.84
CA LEU A 55 2.86 -3.77 -4.41
C LEU A 55 3.38 -2.34 -4.67
N ARG A 56 2.52 -1.48 -5.21
CA ARG A 56 2.86 -0.11 -5.61
C ARG A 56 1.86 0.88 -5.02
N PRO A 57 2.05 1.31 -3.74
CA PRO A 57 1.25 2.37 -3.14
C PRO A 57 1.35 3.69 -3.89
N ARG A 58 0.28 4.50 -3.82
CA ARG A 58 0.19 5.82 -4.48
C ARG A 58 0.49 6.95 -3.52
N SER A 59 0.94 8.10 -4.04
CA SER A 59 1.17 9.29 -3.22
C SER A 59 -0.04 9.66 -2.37
N GLY A 60 0.20 10.03 -1.12
CA GLY A 60 -0.83 10.41 -0.16
C GLY A 60 -1.66 9.26 0.41
N THR A 61 -1.36 8.01 0.09
CA THR A 61 -2.10 6.84 0.63
C THR A 61 -1.41 6.23 1.84
N ARG A 62 -2.20 5.53 2.67
CA ARG A 62 -1.70 4.74 3.79
C ARG A 62 -1.99 3.26 3.54
N LEU A 63 -1.02 2.38 3.75
CA LEU A 63 -1.20 0.93 3.76
C LEU A 63 -0.99 0.41 5.18
N LEU A 64 -2.08 0.06 5.86
CA LEU A 64 -2.06 -0.31 7.27
C LEU A 64 -2.49 -1.76 7.46
N GLY A 65 -1.71 -2.53 8.22
CA GLY A 65 -2.13 -3.84 8.72
C GLY A 65 -2.86 -3.78 10.06
N ALA A 66 -3.37 -4.91 10.51
CA ALA A 66 -3.97 -5.08 11.83
C ALA A 66 -2.92 -5.11 12.96
N GLY A 67 -1.66 -5.37 12.64
CA GLY A 67 -0.54 -5.43 13.59
C GLY A 67 0.65 -6.20 13.03
N GLN A 68 1.86 -5.92 13.54
CA GLN A 68 3.09 -6.60 13.10
C GLN A 68 3.03 -8.13 13.29
N GLY A 69 2.34 -8.61 14.33
CA GLY A 69 2.14 -10.05 14.56
C GLY A 69 0.91 -10.64 13.87
N GLU A 70 0.11 -9.82 13.18
CA GLU A 70 -1.22 -10.20 12.70
C GLU A 70 -1.32 -10.15 11.17
N THR A 71 -0.78 -9.11 10.54
CA THR A 71 -0.78 -8.97 9.08
C THR A 71 0.62 -9.27 8.54
N ILE A 72 0.73 -10.31 7.72
CA ILE A 72 2.00 -10.78 7.14
C ILE A 72 1.92 -10.70 5.61
N LEU A 73 2.81 -9.94 5.00
CA LEU A 73 3.04 -9.93 3.56
C LEU A 73 4.16 -10.94 3.26
N ARG A 74 3.80 -12.15 2.84
CA ARG A 74 4.76 -13.20 2.50
C ARG A 74 5.17 -13.07 1.04
N PHE A 75 6.45 -12.86 0.82
CA PHE A 75 7.04 -12.79 -0.52
C PHE A 75 6.90 -14.13 -1.26
N ALA A 76 6.42 -14.07 -2.49
CA ALA A 76 6.26 -15.23 -3.38
C ALA A 76 6.55 -14.88 -4.85
N SER A 77 7.23 -13.75 -5.11
CA SER A 77 7.51 -13.31 -6.48
C SER A 77 8.64 -14.12 -7.11
N GLU A 78 8.42 -14.52 -8.36
CA GLU A 78 9.42 -15.24 -9.18
C GLU A 78 10.20 -14.29 -10.11
N THR A 79 9.71 -13.07 -10.29
CA THR A 79 10.17 -12.11 -11.31
C THR A 79 10.74 -10.82 -10.72
N SER A 80 10.37 -10.47 -9.49
CA SER A 80 10.84 -9.28 -8.79
C SER A 80 11.69 -9.63 -7.58
N ALA A 81 12.50 -8.67 -7.13
CA ALA A 81 13.21 -8.74 -5.85
C ALA A 81 12.56 -7.88 -4.75
N GLN A 82 11.55 -7.08 -5.10
CA GLN A 82 10.84 -6.16 -4.19
C GLN A 82 9.49 -6.73 -3.75
N THR A 83 9.15 -6.60 -2.46
CA THR A 83 7.76 -6.85 -2.00
C THR A 83 6.90 -5.60 -2.22
N ILE A 84 7.39 -4.44 -1.78
CA ILE A 84 6.75 -3.13 -1.96
C ILE A 84 7.73 -2.17 -2.64
N LEU A 85 7.24 -1.44 -3.66
CA LEU A 85 8.01 -0.45 -4.42
C LEU A 85 7.36 0.93 -4.35
N LEU A 86 8.11 1.89 -3.81
CA LEU A 86 7.78 3.31 -3.72
C LEU A 86 8.64 4.08 -4.73
N SER A 87 8.11 4.33 -5.92
CA SER A 87 8.84 4.91 -7.05
C SER A 87 8.25 6.29 -7.41
N GLY A 88 8.97 7.38 -7.12
CA GLY A 88 8.50 8.72 -7.46
C GLY A 88 7.27 9.17 -6.68
N VAL A 89 7.05 8.63 -5.47
CA VAL A 89 5.85 8.90 -4.65
C VAL A 89 6.17 9.78 -3.46
N GLU A 90 5.13 10.39 -2.89
CA GLU A 90 5.24 11.22 -1.70
C GLU A 90 4.08 11.02 -0.72
N ASP A 91 4.31 11.31 0.55
CA ASP A 91 3.28 11.24 1.60
C ASP A 91 2.65 9.84 1.73
N VAL A 92 3.46 8.79 1.59
CA VAL A 92 3.02 7.40 1.76
C VAL A 92 3.32 6.92 3.16
N GLU A 93 2.34 6.30 3.80
CA GLU A 93 2.51 5.60 5.08
C GLU A 93 2.39 4.09 4.88
N ILE A 94 3.29 3.32 5.49
CA ILE A 94 3.18 1.87 5.59
C ILE A 94 3.46 1.48 7.03
N ALA A 95 2.48 0.84 7.68
CA ALA A 95 2.60 0.50 9.09
C ALA A 95 1.78 -0.72 9.51
N HIS A 96 2.09 -1.22 10.70
CA HIS A 96 1.35 -2.27 11.41
C HIS A 96 1.30 -3.61 10.66
N LEU A 97 2.39 -4.00 10.01
CA LEU A 97 2.49 -5.27 9.28
C LEU A 97 3.90 -5.85 9.29
N THR A 98 4.02 -7.11 8.90
CA THR A 98 5.29 -7.78 8.64
C THR A 98 5.51 -7.96 7.13
N VAL A 99 6.72 -7.71 6.65
CA VAL A 99 7.22 -8.19 5.36
C VAL A 99 8.11 -9.41 5.62
N GLU A 100 7.66 -10.55 5.12
CA GLU A 100 8.26 -11.87 5.32
C GLU A 100 8.88 -12.35 4.01
N GLY A 101 10.20 -12.45 3.97
CA GLY A 101 10.93 -12.93 2.79
C GLY A 101 10.87 -14.44 2.58
N ASP A 102 10.43 -15.20 3.59
CA ASP A 102 10.28 -16.66 3.56
C ASP A 102 11.60 -17.41 3.23
N SER A 103 12.75 -16.76 3.46
CA SER A 103 14.07 -17.25 3.01
C SER A 103 14.13 -17.54 1.50
N ASN A 104 13.25 -16.92 0.71
CA ASN A 104 13.25 -17.04 -0.74
C ASN A 104 14.51 -16.35 -1.30
N PRO A 105 15.32 -17.02 -2.15
CA PRO A 105 16.56 -16.46 -2.69
C PRO A 105 16.37 -15.22 -3.57
N ARG A 106 15.13 -14.85 -3.91
CA ARG A 106 14.81 -13.62 -4.64
C ARG A 106 14.32 -12.48 -3.74
N ALA A 107 13.96 -12.74 -2.49
CA ALA A 107 13.42 -11.74 -1.57
C ALA A 107 14.51 -10.80 -1.03
N ALA A 108 15.13 -10.00 -1.91
CA ALA A 108 16.24 -9.12 -1.51
C ALA A 108 15.77 -7.80 -0.89
N GLN A 109 14.55 -7.35 -1.20
CA GLN A 109 14.06 -6.03 -0.81
C GLN A 109 12.63 -6.09 -0.27
N GLY A 110 12.46 -5.86 1.03
CA GLY A 110 11.13 -5.79 1.64
C GLY A 110 10.36 -4.56 1.17
N VAL A 111 10.89 -3.37 1.47
CA VAL A 111 10.39 -2.09 0.96
C VAL A 111 11.53 -1.39 0.24
N PHE A 112 11.37 -1.14 -1.07
CA PHE A 112 12.33 -0.38 -1.86
C PHE A 112 11.73 0.97 -2.24
N ALA A 113 12.47 2.04 -2.01
CA ALA A 113 12.06 3.39 -2.35
C ALA A 113 13.13 4.09 -3.19
N HIS A 114 12.71 4.74 -4.27
CA HIS A 114 13.56 5.64 -5.05
C HIS A 114 12.78 6.87 -5.51
N ASP A 115 13.47 7.99 -5.64
CA ASP A 115 12.92 9.29 -6.05
C ASP A 115 11.67 9.72 -5.25
N SER A 116 11.57 9.28 -4.01
CA SER A 116 10.39 9.44 -3.16
C SER A 116 10.70 10.26 -1.91
N ARG A 117 9.70 10.95 -1.35
CA ARG A 117 9.88 11.86 -0.20
C ARG A 117 8.71 11.81 0.78
N ARG A 118 8.94 12.24 2.03
CA ARG A 118 7.91 12.24 3.08
C ARG A 118 7.24 10.87 3.25
N LEU A 119 8.07 9.83 3.32
CA LEU A 119 7.61 8.47 3.57
C LEU A 119 7.58 8.23 5.09
N SER A 120 6.49 7.64 5.58
CA SER A 120 6.32 7.23 6.97
C SER A 120 6.28 5.71 7.05
N LEU A 121 7.41 5.08 7.38
CA LEU A 121 7.52 3.63 7.52
C LEU A 121 7.79 3.31 8.99
N HIS A 122 6.80 2.76 9.70
CA HIS A 122 6.91 2.52 11.15
C HIS A 122 6.02 1.36 11.59
N HIS A 123 6.30 0.77 12.77
CA HIS A 123 5.64 -0.46 13.21
C HIS A 123 5.66 -1.53 12.11
N LEU A 124 6.82 -1.69 11.48
CA LEU A 124 7.08 -2.69 10.47
C LEU A 124 8.08 -3.71 11.02
N THR A 125 7.81 -4.98 10.79
CA THR A 125 8.83 -6.02 10.89
C THR A 125 9.23 -6.39 9.48
N VAL A 126 10.52 -6.40 9.17
CA VAL A 126 11.05 -6.92 7.90
C VAL A 126 12.04 -8.02 8.24
N ARG A 127 11.82 -9.24 7.76
CA ARG A 127 12.63 -10.40 8.15
C ARG A 127 12.74 -11.45 7.05
N ASN A 128 13.74 -12.32 7.22
CA ASN A 128 14.04 -13.47 6.36
C ASN A 128 14.16 -13.13 4.86
N LEU A 129 14.69 -11.93 4.58
CA LEU A 129 15.21 -11.53 3.27
C LEU A 129 16.61 -12.16 3.06
N VAL A 130 17.15 -12.05 1.84
CA VAL A 130 18.49 -12.53 1.45
C VAL A 130 19.52 -11.44 1.26
#